data_AF-A0A938QPZ0-F1
#
_entry.id   AF-A0A938QPZ0-F1
#
_cell.length_a   1.000
_cell.length_b   1.000
_cell.length_c   1.000
_cell.angle_alpha   90.00
_cell.angle_beta   90.00
_cell.angle_gamma   90.00
#
_symmetry.space_group_name_H-M   'P 1'
#
loop_
_entity.id
_entity.type
_entity.pdbx_description
1 polymer ?
#
loop_
_entity_poly.entity_id
_entity_poly.type
_entity_poly.pdbx_seq_one_letter_code
_entity_poly.pdbx_strand_id
1 'polypeptide(L)'
;MTALLAAVVVGFLATVVVHEAGHAAAARLLGAKVVRVRWGWPVARVEADLPPGRGRKALFLLAGAGANVAVAAVAVAAGSHGVIVGAASAVFAVLTLVPRGTSDGAQLWALARETGREARRARRQ
;
A
#
# COMPACT_ATOMS: atom_id res chain seq x y z
N MET A 1 -5.30 29.68 -9.32
CA MET A 1 -5.58 28.35 -9.92
C MET A 1 -4.33 27.46 -9.99
N THR A 2 -3.18 27.98 -10.44
CA THR A 2 -1.90 27.23 -10.55
C THR A 2 -1.36 26.68 -9.23
N ALA A 3 -1.39 27.46 -8.14
CA ALA A 3 -0.88 27.02 -6.83
C ALA A 3 -1.69 25.86 -6.22
N LEU A 4 -3.02 25.88 -6.38
CA LEU A 4 -3.89 24.79 -5.89
C LEU A 4 -3.66 23.50 -6.68
N LEU A 5 -3.55 23.60 -8.01
CA LEU A 5 -3.24 22.46 -8.86
C LEU A 5 -1.87 21.85 -8.50
N ALA A 6 -0.85 22.69 -8.30
CA ALA A 6 0.46 22.26 -7.85
C ALA A 6 0.39 21.55 -6.49
N ALA A 7 -0.36 22.09 -5.53
CA ALA A 7 -0.54 21.47 -4.22
C ALA A 7 -1.23 20.09 -4.30
N VAL A 8 -2.24 19.94 -5.17
CA VAL A 8 -2.92 18.66 -5.39
C VAL A 8 -1.99 17.64 -6.03
N VAL A 9 -1.24 18.03 -7.07
CA VAL A 9 -0.28 17.14 -7.75
C VAL A 9 0.83 16.71 -6.81
N VAL A 10 1.44 17.65 -6.09
CA VAL A 10 2.50 17.36 -5.11
C VAL A 10 1.96 16.49 -3.98
N GLY A 11 0.76 16.78 -3.47
CA GLY A 11 0.10 15.97 -2.45
C GLY A 11 -0.13 14.53 -2.92
N PHE A 12 -0.61 14.33 -4.15
CA PHE A 12 -0.79 13.01 -4.73
C PHE A 12 0.54 12.26 -4.87
N LEU A 13 1.59 12.91 -5.40
CA LEU A 13 2.91 12.29 -5.54
C LEU A 13 3.51 11.92 -4.18
N ALA A 14 3.34 12.76 -3.17
CA ALA A 14 3.76 12.46 -1.81
C ALA A 14 3.04 11.22 -1.27
N THR A 15 1.73 11.09 -1.51
CA THR A 15 0.95 9.91 -1.13
C THR A 15 1.44 8.62 -1.81
N VAL A 16 1.83 8.68 -3.09
CA VAL A 16 2.42 7.53 -3.79
C VAL A 16 3.76 7.14 -3.16
N VAL A 17 4.61 8.13 -2.86
CA VAL A 17 5.91 7.90 -2.24
C VAL A 17 5.75 7.28 -0.85
N VAL A 18 4.83 7.78 -0.03
CA VAL A 18 4.55 7.22 1.31
C VAL A 18 4.07 5.78 1.21
N HIS A 19 3.18 5.48 0.26
CA HIS A 19 2.69 4.13 0.06
C HIS A 19 3.83 3.15 -0.26
N GLU A 20 4.69 3.49 -1.21
CA GLU A 20 5.83 2.64 -1.56
C GLU A 20 6.89 2.59 -0.45
N ALA A 21 7.08 3.68 0.30
CA ALA A 21 7.92 3.68 1.49
C ALA A 21 7.40 2.71 2.57
N GLY A 22 6.08 2.58 2.71
CA GLY A 22 5.43 1.58 3.56
C GLY A 22 5.83 0.15 3.18
N HIS A 23 5.74 -0.18 1.88
CA HIS A 23 6.20 -1.47 1.35
C HIS A 23 7.69 -1.72 1.60
N ALA A 24 8.54 -0.72 1.33
CA ALA A 24 9.97 -0.83 1.57
C ALA A 24 10.32 -1.02 3.06
N ALA A 25 9.63 -0.32 3.96
CA ALA A 25 9.79 -0.47 5.39
C ALA A 25 9.34 -1.86 5.86
N ALA A 26 8.17 -2.33 5.42
CA ALA A 26 7.69 -3.67 5.73
C ALA A 26 8.61 -4.75 5.20
N ALA A 27 9.14 -4.61 3.98
CA ALA A 27 10.14 -5.54 3.45
C ALA A 27 11.33 -5.66 4.39
N ARG A 28 11.92 -4.55 4.83
CA ARG A 28 13.04 -4.55 5.78
C ARG A 28 12.68 -5.23 7.11
N LEU A 29 11.53 -4.88 7.69
CA LEU A 29 11.07 -5.44 8.97
C LEU A 29 10.77 -6.95 8.89
N LEU A 30 10.33 -7.44 7.73
CA LEU A 30 10.02 -8.84 7.49
C LEU A 30 11.26 -9.67 7.10
N GLY A 31 12.45 -9.07 7.09
CA GLY A 31 13.70 -9.72 6.68
C GLY A 31 13.81 -9.96 5.18
N ALA A 32 13.07 -9.19 4.38
CA ALA A 32 13.08 -9.22 2.93
C ALA A 32 14.09 -8.24 2.35
N LYS A 33 14.56 -8.53 1.13
CA LYS A 33 15.44 -7.61 0.38
C LYS A 33 14.61 -6.82 -0.63
N VAL A 34 14.68 -5.49 -0.57
CA VAL A 34 14.16 -4.64 -1.64
C VAL A 34 15.05 -4.85 -2.87
N VAL A 35 14.47 -5.40 -3.94
CA VAL A 35 15.18 -5.75 -5.17
C VAL A 35 15.22 -4.56 -6.10
N ARG A 36 14.10 -3.83 -6.22
CA ARG A 36 13.97 -2.73 -7.16
C ARG A 36 12.88 -1.76 -6.73
N VAL A 37 13.09 -0.47 -7.01
CA VAL A 37 12.03 0.54 -7.02
C VAL A 37 11.85 0.98 -8.47
N ARG A 38 10.67 0.72 -9.04
CA ARG A 38 10.33 1.12 -10.41
C ARG A 38 9.41 2.32 -10.37
N TRP A 39 9.83 3.41 -10.99
CA TRP A 39 8.94 4.53 -11.26
C TRP A 39 8.25 4.30 -12.62
N GLY A 40 6.94 4.42 -12.66
CA GLY A 40 6.14 4.36 -13.88
C GLY A 40 4.96 5.30 -13.75
N TRP A 41 5.06 6.49 -14.34
CA TRP A 41 4.02 7.52 -14.23
C TRP A 41 2.62 6.92 -14.47
N PRO A 42 1.66 7.08 -13.52
CA PRO A 42 1.66 7.97 -12.35
C PRO A 42 2.04 7.31 -11.01
N VAL A 43 2.60 6.09 -11.01
CA VAL A 43 2.84 5.26 -9.82
C VAL A 43 4.31 4.89 -9.65
N ALA A 44 4.69 4.56 -8.42
CA ALA A 44 5.92 3.85 -8.13
C ALA A 44 5.59 2.43 -7.66
N ARG A 45 6.54 1.51 -7.76
CA ARG A 45 6.38 0.14 -7.24
C ARG A 45 7.70 -0.36 -6.65
N VAL A 46 7.63 -0.82 -5.42
CA VAL A 46 8.69 -1.56 -4.72
C VAL A 46 8.53 -3.05 -5.00
N GLU A 47 9.53 -3.62 -5.65
CA GLU A 47 9.68 -5.06 -5.81
C GLU A 47 10.60 -5.56 -4.69
N ALA A 48 10.09 -6.46 -3.85
CA ALA A 48 10.84 -7.05 -2.74
C ALA A 48 10.80 -8.58 -2.83
N ASP A 49 11.92 -9.21 -2.49
CA ASP A 49 12.04 -10.65 -2.36
C ASP A 49 11.67 -11.05 -0.93
N LEU A 50 10.40 -11.42 -0.74
CA LEU A 50 9.81 -11.73 0.56
C LEU A 50 10.11 -13.17 0.97
N PRO A 51 10.54 -13.41 2.22
CA PRO A 51 10.62 -14.75 2.76
C PRO A 51 9.28 -15.49 2.69
N PRO A 52 9.28 -16.82 2.54
CA PRO A 52 8.05 -17.60 2.47
C PRO A 52 7.19 -17.40 3.71
N GLY A 53 5.89 -17.21 3.50
CA GLY A 53 4.92 -17.05 4.59
C GLY A 53 3.75 -16.17 4.21
N ARG A 54 2.53 -16.71 4.30
CA ARG A 54 1.30 -15.98 3.93
C ARG A 54 1.08 -14.73 4.78
N GLY A 55 1.27 -14.84 6.09
CA GLY A 55 1.14 -13.70 7.00
C GLY A 55 2.10 -12.57 6.64
N ARG A 56 3.36 -12.89 6.32
CA ARG A 56 4.36 -11.91 5.88
C ARG A 56 3.96 -11.24 4.56
N LYS A 57 3.49 -12.03 3.59
CA LYS A 57 2.98 -11.50 2.32
C LYS A 57 1.77 -10.59 2.52
N ALA A 58 0.82 -10.97 3.38
CA ALA A 58 -0.33 -10.14 3.70
C ALA A 58 0.08 -8.83 4.39
N LEU A 59 0.99 -8.88 5.36
CA LEU A 59 1.52 -7.70 6.05
C LEU A 59 2.24 -6.76 5.08
N PHE A 60 3.07 -7.31 4.19
CA PHE A 60 3.70 -6.52 3.13
C PHE A 60 2.64 -5.83 2.26
N LEU A 61 1.66 -6.57 1.72
CA LEU A 61 0.60 -6.01 0.87
C LEU A 61 -0.24 -4.93 1.58
N LEU A 62 -0.41 -5.02 2.90
CA LEU A 62 -1.14 -4.01 3.67
C LEU A 62 -0.27 -2.79 4.04
N ALA A 63 1.05 -2.89 3.97
CA ALA A 63 1.96 -1.89 4.49
C ALA A 63 1.84 -0.54 3.80
N GLY A 64 1.73 -0.53 2.46
CA GLY A 64 1.56 0.72 1.72
C GLY A 64 0.26 1.44 2.06
N ALA A 65 -0.86 0.73 2.15
CA ALA A 65 -2.12 1.31 2.59
C ALA A 65 -2.05 1.78 4.06
N GLY A 66 -1.41 0.99 4.94
CA GLY A 66 -1.22 1.32 6.35
C GLY A 66 -0.40 2.60 6.55
N ALA A 67 0.67 2.80 5.79
CA ALA A 67 1.49 4.02 5.84
C ALA A 67 0.66 5.26 5.48
N ASN A 68 -0.18 5.16 4.45
CA ASN A 68 -1.07 6.24 4.05
C ASN A 68 -2.17 6.54 5.07
N VAL A 69 -2.72 5.50 5.72
CA VAL A 69 -3.68 5.69 6.83
C VAL A 69 -3.00 6.40 8.01
N ALA A 70 -1.76 6.05 8.34
CA ALA A 70 -1.01 6.73 9.39
C ALA A 70 -0.78 8.22 9.06
N VAL A 71 -0.40 8.54 7.81
CA VAL A 71 -0.29 9.94 7.36
C VAL A 71 -1.63 10.66 7.42
N ALA A 72 -2.72 10.02 7.02
CA ALA A 72 -4.06 10.59 7.14
C ALA A 72 -4.43 10.91 8.59
N ALA A 73 -4.14 10.00 9.52
CA ALA A 73 -4.38 10.22 10.96
C ALA A 73 -3.55 11.38 11.52
N VAL A 74 -2.26 11.46 11.16
CA VAL A 74 -1.37 12.58 11.56
C VAL A 74 -1.87 13.90 10.98
N ALA A 75 -2.30 13.91 9.71
CA ALA A 75 -2.83 15.08 9.05
C ALA A 75 -4.12 15.60 9.71
N VAL A 76 -5.01 14.70 10.16
CA VAL A 76 -6.20 15.06 10.95
C VAL A 76 -5.80 15.67 12.29
N ALA A 77 -4.82 15.08 12.98
CA ALA A 77 -4.31 15.62 14.24
C ALA A 77 -3.65 17.00 14.09
N ALA A 78 -3.06 17.30 12.93
CA ALA A 78 -2.45 18.58 12.60
C ALA A 78 -3.46 19.68 12.17
N GLY A 79 -4.76 19.36 12.10
CA GLY A 79 -5.82 20.30 11.75
C GLY A 79 -5.80 20.76 10.28
N SER A 80 -6.15 22.02 10.03
CA SER A 80 -6.40 22.56 8.68
C SER A 80 -5.22 22.48 7.71
N HIS A 81 -3.99 22.45 8.21
CA HIS A 81 -2.77 22.46 7.40
C HIS A 81 -2.49 21.14 6.67
N GLY A 82 -3.08 20.02 7.13
CA GLY A 82 -2.84 18.69 6.58
C GLY A 82 -3.95 18.15 5.69
N VAL A 83 -5.10 18.83 5.59
CA VAL A 83 -6.35 18.23 5.10
C VAL A 83 -6.24 17.65 3.69
N ILE A 84 -5.59 18.34 2.75
CA ILE A 84 -5.44 17.86 1.36
C ILE A 84 -4.60 16.58 1.31
N VAL A 85 -3.45 16.57 1.99
CA VAL A 85 -2.54 15.41 2.02
C VAL A 85 -3.17 14.24 2.78
N GLY A 86 -3.87 14.52 3.87
CA GLY A 86 -4.59 13.52 4.66
C GLY A 86 -5.72 12.87 3.87
N ALA A 87 -6.55 13.68 3.20
CA ALA A 87 -7.63 13.19 2.35
C ALA A 87 -7.09 12.39 1.16
N ALA A 88 -6.06 12.89 0.47
CA ALA A 88 -5.41 12.17 -0.63
C ALA A 88 -4.85 10.82 -0.17
N SER A 89 -4.22 10.78 1.00
CA SER A 89 -3.65 9.55 1.57
C SER A 89 -4.72 8.53 1.96
N ALA A 90 -5.81 8.98 2.60
CA ALA A 90 -6.94 8.11 2.93
C ALA A 90 -7.60 7.53 1.66
N VAL A 91 -7.87 8.37 0.65
CA VAL A 91 -8.45 7.93 -0.62
C VAL A 91 -7.53 6.92 -1.31
N PHE A 92 -6.23 7.22 -1.39
CA PHE A 92 -5.28 6.31 -2.03
C PHE A 92 -5.20 4.96 -1.31
N ALA A 93 -5.17 4.96 0.02
CA ALA A 93 -5.17 3.71 0.81
C ALA A 93 -6.38 2.83 0.47
N VAL A 94 -7.59 3.42 0.39
CA VAL A 94 -8.79 2.70 -0.01
C VAL A 94 -8.65 2.15 -1.42
N LEU A 95 -8.25 2.98 -2.39
CA LEU A 95 -8.13 2.56 -3.80
C LEU A 95 -7.12 1.43 -3.98
N THR A 96 -6.01 1.42 -3.25
CA THR A 96 -5.01 0.36 -3.32
C THR A 96 -5.50 -1.00 -2.80
N LEU A 97 -6.49 -0.98 -1.90
CA LEU A 97 -7.11 -2.19 -1.34
C LEU A 97 -8.30 -2.69 -2.17
N VAL A 98 -8.77 -1.93 -3.16
CA VAL A 98 -9.79 -2.42 -4.10
C VAL A 98 -9.19 -3.53 -4.96
N PRO A 99 -9.81 -4.72 -5.06
CA PRO A 99 -9.25 -5.87 -5.77
C PRO A 99 -9.43 -5.74 -7.30
N ARG A 100 -8.62 -4.88 -7.93
CA ARG A 100 -8.62 -4.66 -9.38
C ARG A 100 -7.19 -4.70 -9.94
N GLY A 101 -7.05 -5.31 -11.11
CA GLY A 101 -5.78 -5.40 -11.83
C GLY A 101 -4.67 -6.01 -10.96
N THR A 102 -3.57 -5.27 -10.81
CA THR A 102 -2.40 -5.68 -10.01
C THR A 102 -2.28 -4.92 -8.68
N SER A 103 -3.37 -4.37 -8.15
CA SER A 103 -3.36 -3.66 -6.87
C SER A 103 -2.99 -4.58 -5.71
N ASP A 104 -2.62 -3.99 -4.58
CA ASP A 104 -2.35 -4.72 -3.33
C ASP A 104 -3.58 -5.52 -2.88
N GLY A 105 -4.76 -4.92 -2.99
CA GLY A 105 -6.05 -5.56 -2.72
C GLY A 105 -6.29 -6.78 -3.60
N ALA A 106 -5.92 -6.74 -4.88
CA ALA A 106 -6.09 -7.88 -5.79
C ALA A 106 -5.20 -9.05 -5.39
N GLN A 107 -3.96 -8.75 -5.01
CA GLN A 107 -3.00 -9.76 -4.53
C GLN A 107 -3.40 -10.33 -3.16
N LEU A 108 -3.91 -9.49 -2.26
CA LEU A 108 -4.41 -9.91 -0.96
C LEU A 108 -5.63 -10.83 -1.10
N TRP A 109 -6.55 -10.48 -2.01
CA TRP A 109 -7.71 -11.31 -2.33
C TRP A 109 -7.32 -12.67 -2.94
N ALA A 110 -6.32 -12.68 -3.83
CA ALA A 110 -5.77 -13.93 -4.37
C ALA A 110 -5.20 -14.83 -3.26
N LEU A 111 -4.40 -14.27 -2.35
CA LEU A 111 -3.82 -14.97 -1.20
C LEU A 111 -4.91 -15.55 -0.27
N ALA A 112 -5.99 -14.81 -0.04
CA ALA A 112 -7.12 -15.27 0.77
C ALA A 112 -7.86 -16.45 0.11
N ARG A 113 -8.08 -16.40 -1.21
CA ARG A 113 -8.72 -17.49 -1.97
C ARG A 113 -7.88 -18.76 -1.98
N GLU A 114 -6.56 -18.65 -2.13
CA GLU A 114 -5.63 -19.78 -2.05
C GLU A 114 -5.72 -20.48 -0.68
N THR A 115 -5.67 -19.70 0.39
CA THR A 115 -5.81 -20.20 1.76
C THR A 115 -7.14 -20.93 1.96
N GLY A 116 -8.25 -20.37 1.46
CA GLY A 116 -9.56 -20.99 1.55
C GLY A 116 -9.72 -22.26 0.69
N ARG A 117 -8.94 -22.42 -0.39
CA ARG A 117 -8.93 -23.65 -1.20
C ARG A 117 -8.16 -24.76 -0.49
N GLU A 118 -7.04 -24.45 0.11
CA GLU A 118 -6.24 -25.43 0.86
C GLU A 118 -6.97 -25.94 2.11
N ALA A 119 -7.58 -25.03 2.87
CA ALA A 119 -8.39 -25.42 4.02
C ALA A 119 -9.54 -26.38 3.62
N ARG A 120 -10.12 -26.19 2.44
CA ARG A 120 -11.15 -27.09 1.90
C ARG A 120 -10.58 -28.44 1.45
N ARG A 121 -9.36 -28.49 0.91
CA ARG A 121 -8.69 -29.75 0.53
C ARG A 121 -8.33 -30.56 1.76
N ALA A 122 -7.78 -29.94 2.80
CA ALA A 122 -7.44 -30.59 4.05
C ALA A 122 -8.66 -31.20 4.78
N ARG A 123 -9.85 -30.62 4.60
CA ARG A 123 -11.12 -31.16 5.16
C ARG A 123 -11.72 -32.32 4.37
N ARG A 124 -11.20 -32.61 3.17
CA ARG A 124 -11.68 -33.71 2.30
C ARG A 124 -10.76 -34.93 2.34
N GLN A 125 -9.66 -34.85 3.08
CA GLN A 125 -8.76 -35.96 3.43
C GLN A 125 -9.11 -36.44 4.83
#